data_AF-A0A968ZS81-F1
#
_entry.id   AF-A0A968ZS81-F1
#
_cell.length_a   1.000
_cell.length_b   1.000
_cell.length_c   1.000
_cell.angle_alpha   90.00
_cell.angle_beta   90.00
_cell.angle_gamma   90.00
#
_symmetry.space_group_name_H-M   'P 1'
#
loop_
_entity.id
_entity.type
_entity.pdbx_description
1 polymer ?
#
loop_
_entity_poly.entity_id
_entity_poly.type
_entity_poly.pdbx_seq_one_letter_code
_entity_poly.pdbx_strand_id
1 'polypeptide(L)'
;MLSCFAGFYAPSAQAEGSQDLVSSGGDRPYLEFRTDTNGGVQRRTIIKVYVNQGETLDLGSSAAGIGNGTINYRRPNNTSGTCGTSGLIADRAQEVAGPGDGTGGTFIPCRVTVGAGEAGIWEIDFVSPDPSSGDNPPPLAGTAAWTEENNHGLVSAWDVTVRSSTGIKIPGRVYANYYAFNIGGN
;
A
#
# COMPACT_ATOMS: atom_id res chain seq x y z
N MET A 1 -9.96 8.91 -49.78
CA MET A 1 -10.14 7.87 -48.76
C MET A 1 -9.52 8.40 -47.48
N LEU A 2 -10.33 8.97 -46.59
CA LEU A 2 -9.89 9.64 -45.37
C LEU A 2 -9.80 8.58 -44.27
N SER A 3 -8.59 8.27 -43.81
CA SER A 3 -8.34 7.23 -42.81
C SER A 3 -8.41 7.86 -41.42
N CYS A 4 -9.46 7.56 -40.64
CA CYS A 4 -9.54 7.90 -39.22
C CYS A 4 -8.68 6.93 -38.42
N PHE A 5 -7.53 7.40 -37.90
CA PHE A 5 -6.81 6.70 -36.84
C PHE A 5 -7.52 6.95 -35.51
N ALA A 6 -8.31 5.98 -35.05
CA ALA A 6 -8.81 5.94 -33.68
C ALA A 6 -7.68 5.46 -32.76
N GLY A 7 -7.00 6.38 -32.09
CA GLY A 7 -6.03 6.05 -31.04
C GLY A 7 -6.77 5.53 -29.80
N PHE A 8 -6.57 4.27 -29.46
CA PHE A 8 -7.00 3.71 -28.19
C PHE A 8 -6.19 4.36 -27.06
N TYR A 9 -6.80 5.28 -26.30
CA TYR A 9 -6.28 5.73 -25.02
C TYR A 9 -6.49 4.60 -24.01
N ALA A 10 -5.44 3.83 -23.72
CA ALA A 10 -5.44 2.96 -22.55
C ALA A 10 -5.22 3.84 -21.30
N PRO A 11 -6.17 3.89 -20.34
CA PRO A 11 -5.94 4.62 -19.10
C PRO A 11 -4.75 4.01 -18.36
N SER A 12 -3.89 4.86 -17.79
CA SER A 12 -2.79 4.42 -16.93
C SER A 12 -3.35 3.67 -15.73
N ALA A 13 -2.87 2.45 -15.47
CA ALA A 13 -3.24 1.72 -14.27
C ALA A 13 -2.91 2.54 -13.02
N GLN A 14 -3.93 2.87 -12.22
CA GLN A 14 -3.78 3.49 -10.89
C GLN A 14 -3.65 2.33 -9.90
N ALA A 15 -2.46 1.75 -9.79
CA ALA A 15 -2.20 0.70 -8.82
C ALA A 15 -1.15 1.25 -7.86
N GLU A 16 -1.58 2.07 -6.92
CA GLU A 16 -0.69 2.78 -5.98
C GLU A 16 -1.08 2.51 -4.52
N GLY A 17 -2.33 2.14 -4.22
CA GLY A 17 -2.71 1.88 -2.83
C GLY A 17 -4.16 1.47 -2.62
N SER A 18 -4.56 1.39 -1.35
CA SER A 18 -5.94 1.11 -0.95
C SER A 18 -6.92 2.18 -1.46
N GLN A 19 -6.45 3.42 -1.67
CA GLN A 19 -7.22 4.51 -2.27
C GLN A 19 -7.88 4.10 -3.59
N ASP A 20 -7.12 3.42 -4.47
CA ASP A 20 -7.61 2.99 -5.77
C ASP A 20 -8.67 1.90 -5.64
N LEU A 21 -8.54 1.03 -4.64
CA LEU A 21 -9.45 -0.10 -4.38
C LEU A 21 -10.79 0.35 -3.81
N VAL A 22 -10.79 1.35 -2.93
CA VAL A 22 -12.03 1.83 -2.27
C VAL A 22 -12.75 2.93 -3.06
N SER A 23 -12.18 3.34 -4.20
CA SER A 23 -12.70 4.44 -5.03
C SER A 23 -14.06 4.15 -5.67
N SER A 24 -14.41 2.87 -5.84
CA SER A 24 -15.58 2.42 -6.59
C SER A 24 -16.75 1.95 -5.71
N GLY A 25 -16.69 2.14 -4.39
CA GLY A 25 -17.71 1.72 -3.43
C GLY A 25 -17.50 0.29 -2.89
N GLY A 26 -18.57 -0.35 -2.40
CA GLY A 26 -18.52 -1.67 -1.76
C GLY A 26 -17.99 -1.64 -0.33
N ASP A 27 -17.63 -2.81 0.20
CA ASP A 27 -16.99 -2.94 1.51
C ASP A 27 -15.48 -2.77 1.43
N ARG A 28 -14.86 -2.28 2.51
CA ARG A 28 -13.44 -1.99 2.64
C ARG A 28 -12.63 -3.28 2.58
N PRO A 29 -11.69 -3.42 1.63
CA PRO A 29 -10.72 -4.50 1.66
C PRO A 29 -9.59 -4.15 2.63
N TYR A 30 -9.58 -4.79 3.79
CA TYR A 30 -8.48 -4.72 4.74
C TYR A 30 -7.35 -5.63 4.27
N LEU A 31 -6.13 -5.09 4.18
CA LEU A 31 -4.92 -5.83 3.82
C LEU A 31 -4.52 -6.76 4.97
N GLU A 32 -4.39 -8.05 4.70
CA GLU A 32 -4.01 -9.01 5.74
C GLU A 32 -2.49 -9.17 5.85
N PHE A 33 -2.04 -9.16 7.11
CA PHE A 33 -0.70 -9.58 7.50
C PHE A 33 -0.80 -10.39 8.79
N ARG A 34 -0.97 -11.71 8.66
CA ARG A 34 -1.18 -12.62 9.78
C ARG A 34 -0.16 -13.76 9.80
N THR A 35 0.04 -14.40 10.95
CA THR A 35 0.95 -15.53 11.10
C THR A 35 0.32 -16.86 10.70
N ASP A 36 -1.00 -16.96 10.75
CA ASP A 36 -1.74 -18.18 10.44
C ASP A 36 -1.91 -18.43 8.94
N THR A 37 -2.49 -19.59 8.61
CA THR A 37 -2.65 -20.06 7.23
C THR A 37 -4.11 -20.39 6.93
N ASN A 38 -4.56 -20.05 5.73
CA ASN A 38 -5.83 -20.53 5.18
C ASN A 38 -5.54 -21.34 3.91
N GLY A 39 -6.05 -22.56 3.82
CA GLY A 39 -5.78 -23.45 2.68
C GLY A 39 -4.29 -23.78 2.49
N GLY A 40 -3.50 -23.75 3.57
CA GLY A 40 -2.04 -23.96 3.53
C GLY A 40 -1.23 -22.75 3.05
N VAL A 41 -1.87 -21.62 2.74
CA VAL A 41 -1.21 -20.36 2.36
C VAL A 41 -1.22 -19.40 3.54
N GLN A 42 -0.06 -18.83 3.86
CA GLN A 42 0.04 -17.82 4.90
C GLN A 42 -0.73 -16.55 4.50
N ARG A 43 -1.51 -16.00 5.42
CA ARG A 43 -2.32 -14.79 5.20
C ARG A 43 -1.47 -13.52 5.29
N ARG A 44 -0.45 -13.43 4.45
CA ARG A 44 0.45 -12.28 4.32
C ARG A 44 0.52 -11.81 2.89
N THR A 45 0.14 -10.57 2.69
CA THR A 45 0.33 -9.92 1.40
C THR A 45 1.70 -9.29 1.30
N ILE A 46 2.44 -9.64 0.25
CA ILE A 46 3.70 -8.97 -0.12
C ILE A 46 3.41 -8.11 -1.34
N ILE A 47 3.52 -6.80 -1.16
CA ILE A 47 3.37 -5.83 -2.24
C ILE A 47 4.69 -5.72 -2.99
N LYS A 48 4.64 -5.72 -4.32
CA LYS A 48 5.81 -5.58 -5.18
C LYS A 48 5.73 -4.29 -5.96
N VAL A 49 6.86 -3.62 -6.10
CA VAL A 49 6.95 -2.37 -6.87
C VAL A 49 8.22 -2.36 -7.70
N TYR A 50 8.08 -2.05 -8.98
CA TYR A 50 9.23 -1.85 -9.86
C TYR A 50 9.72 -0.40 -9.80
N VAL A 51 11.01 -0.19 -9.57
CA VAL A 51 11.62 1.15 -9.50
C VAL A 51 12.98 1.22 -10.18
N ASN A 52 13.34 2.40 -10.66
CA ASN A 52 14.63 2.72 -11.26
C ASN A 52 15.54 3.45 -10.25
N GLN A 53 16.84 3.41 -10.50
CA GLN A 53 17.81 4.21 -9.74
C GLN A 53 17.45 5.71 -9.80
N GLY A 54 17.51 6.38 -8.66
CA GLY A 54 17.19 7.80 -8.51
C GLY A 54 15.70 8.11 -8.40
N GLU A 55 14.81 7.13 -8.60
CA GLU A 55 13.41 7.25 -8.21
C GLU A 55 13.29 7.20 -6.67
N THR A 56 12.11 7.57 -6.18
CA THR A 56 11.78 7.54 -4.76
C THR A 56 10.49 6.78 -4.54
N LEU A 57 10.47 5.95 -3.49
CA LEU A 57 9.29 5.30 -2.96
C LEU A 57 8.73 6.10 -1.80
N ASP A 58 7.48 6.52 -1.92
CA ASP A 58 6.69 7.04 -0.81
C ASP A 58 5.80 5.91 -0.29
N LEU A 59 6.08 5.43 0.93
CA LEU A 59 5.36 4.31 1.54
C LEU A 59 4.44 4.81 2.66
N GLY A 60 3.23 4.26 2.71
CA GLY A 60 2.22 4.57 3.72
C GLY A 60 1.50 3.35 4.25
N SER A 61 1.19 3.32 5.54
CA SER A 61 0.40 2.29 6.21
C SER A 61 -0.40 2.88 7.35
N SER A 62 -1.64 2.45 7.51
CA SER A 62 -2.45 2.79 8.66
C SER A 62 -1.97 2.18 9.96
N ALA A 63 -1.20 1.09 9.88
CA ALA A 63 -0.64 0.38 11.04
C ALA A 63 0.70 0.95 11.53
N ALA A 64 1.33 1.87 10.80
CA ALA A 64 2.69 2.33 11.12
C ALA A 64 2.77 2.95 12.54
N GLY A 65 3.52 2.31 13.43
CA GLY A 65 3.68 2.77 14.82
C GLY A 65 2.55 2.37 15.76
N ILE A 66 1.61 1.52 15.34
CA ILE A 66 0.51 1.00 16.17
C ILE A 66 0.78 -0.47 16.47
N GLY A 67 0.93 -0.83 17.74
CA GLY A 67 1.26 -2.21 18.14
C GLY A 67 2.58 -2.67 17.51
N ASN A 68 2.56 -3.79 16.78
CA ASN A 68 3.70 -4.27 15.99
C ASN A 68 3.75 -3.67 14.57
N GLY A 69 2.79 -2.81 14.24
CA GLY A 69 2.59 -2.32 12.89
C GLY A 69 3.72 -1.43 12.40
N THR A 70 4.21 -1.74 11.20
CA THR A 70 5.31 -1.03 10.56
C THR A 70 5.33 -1.34 9.06
N ILE A 71 6.22 -0.68 8.33
CA ILE A 71 6.47 -0.94 6.93
C ILE A 71 7.89 -1.49 6.82
N ASN A 72 8.02 -2.73 6.34
CA ASN A 72 9.32 -3.31 5.99
C ASN A 72 9.46 -3.34 4.49
N TYR A 73 10.67 -3.09 4.00
CA TYR A 73 10.97 -3.19 2.58
C TYR A 73 12.23 -4.01 2.34
N ARG A 74 12.22 -4.78 1.25
CA ARG A 74 13.35 -5.57 0.75
C ARG A 74 13.72 -5.07 -0.63
N ARG A 75 15.00 -4.78 -0.80
CA ARG A 75 15.59 -4.30 -2.05
C ARG A 75 16.00 -5.50 -2.93
N PRO A 76 16.13 -5.32 -4.26
CA PRO A 76 16.60 -6.36 -5.18
C PRO A 76 17.99 -6.94 -4.84
N ASN A 77 18.80 -6.19 -4.10
CA ASN A 77 20.15 -6.59 -3.67
C ASN A 77 20.16 -7.39 -2.35
N ASN A 78 19.00 -7.89 -1.88
CA ASN A 78 18.79 -8.62 -0.63
C ASN A 78 19.05 -7.83 0.66
N THR A 79 19.25 -6.51 0.59
CA THR A 79 19.22 -5.67 1.78
C THR A 79 17.79 -5.29 2.13
N SER A 80 17.54 -5.01 3.40
CA SER A 80 16.23 -4.60 3.89
C SER A 80 16.30 -3.27 4.63
N GLY A 81 15.13 -2.71 4.94
CA GLY A 81 14.97 -1.61 5.86
C GLY A 81 13.56 -1.58 6.43
N THR A 82 13.36 -0.70 7.39
CA THR A 82 12.08 -0.51 8.09
C THR A 82 11.79 0.97 8.22
N CYS A 83 10.51 1.32 8.20
CA CYS A 83 10.04 2.68 8.39
C CYS A 83 9.75 3.01 9.86
N GLY A 84 9.74 2.03 10.76
CA GLY A 84 9.36 2.24 12.16
C GLY A 84 7.96 2.83 12.24
N THR A 85 7.86 4.07 12.77
CA THR A 85 6.61 4.83 12.91
C THR A 85 6.35 5.84 11.78
N SER A 86 7.24 5.94 10.78
CA SER A 86 7.06 6.82 9.63
C SER A 86 6.08 6.25 8.61
N GLY A 87 5.40 7.12 7.86
CA GLY A 87 4.43 6.69 6.85
C GLY A 87 3.05 6.35 7.42
N LEU A 88 2.66 6.88 8.57
CA LEU A 88 1.32 6.66 9.12
C LEU A 88 0.25 7.30 8.24
N ILE A 89 -0.72 6.49 7.80
CA ILE A 89 -2.00 6.94 7.25
C ILE A 89 -3.01 6.92 8.40
N ALA A 90 -3.29 8.06 9.00
CA ALA A 90 -4.08 8.14 10.22
C ALA A 90 -5.59 7.92 10.00
N ASP A 91 -6.10 8.30 8.84
CA ASP A 91 -7.53 8.29 8.57
C ASP A 91 -7.86 8.24 7.07
N ARG A 92 -9.16 8.23 6.78
CA ARG A 92 -9.71 8.23 5.42
C ARG A 92 -9.34 9.48 4.62
N ALA A 93 -9.20 10.65 5.25
CA ALA A 93 -8.83 11.87 4.53
C ALA A 93 -7.40 11.77 4.00
N GLN A 94 -6.49 11.23 4.80
CA GLN A 94 -5.12 10.93 4.39
C GLN A 94 -5.02 9.86 3.31
N GLU A 95 -5.83 8.80 3.41
CA GLU A 95 -5.92 7.78 2.36
C GLU A 95 -6.39 8.37 1.02
N VAL A 96 -7.34 9.33 1.02
CA VAL A 96 -7.79 9.99 -0.23
C VAL A 96 -6.75 10.97 -0.77
N ALA A 97 -6.08 11.72 0.11
CA ALA A 97 -5.14 12.74 -0.31
C ALA A 97 -3.81 12.14 -0.81
N GLY A 98 -3.44 10.96 -0.31
CA GLY A 98 -2.20 10.29 -0.65
C GLY A 98 -0.96 10.92 0.01
N PRO A 99 0.25 10.53 -0.44
CA PRO A 99 1.51 10.98 0.17
C PRO A 99 1.85 12.42 -0.19
N GLY A 100 2.29 13.19 0.81
CA GLY A 100 2.68 14.60 0.69
C GLY A 100 3.61 15.06 1.81
N ASP A 101 3.36 16.26 2.31
CA ASP A 101 4.14 16.93 3.37
C ASP A 101 3.35 17.11 4.68
N GLY A 102 2.15 16.51 4.77
CA GLY A 102 1.24 16.65 5.91
C GLY A 102 0.24 17.80 5.75
N THR A 103 0.36 18.63 4.70
CA THR A 103 -0.60 19.69 4.39
C THR A 103 -1.73 19.17 3.50
N GLY A 104 -2.86 19.88 3.48
CA GLY A 104 -4.00 19.55 2.61
C GLY A 104 -4.64 18.18 2.90
N GLY A 105 -4.38 17.60 4.07
CA GLY A 105 -4.85 16.27 4.42
C GLY A 105 -3.98 15.14 3.90
N THR A 106 -2.79 15.40 3.31
CA THR A 106 -1.85 14.35 2.91
C THR A 106 -1.18 13.69 4.13
N PHE A 107 -0.73 12.44 4.00
CA PHE A 107 0.15 11.84 5.00
C PHE A 107 1.63 12.10 4.67
N ILE A 108 2.48 12.13 5.69
CA ILE A 108 3.94 12.21 5.50
C ILE A 108 4.47 10.79 5.29
N PRO A 109 4.95 10.43 4.08
CA PRO A 109 5.34 9.07 3.77
C PRO A 109 6.66 8.68 4.45
N CYS A 110 6.87 7.38 4.61
CA CYS A 110 8.21 6.84 4.73
C CYS A 110 8.87 6.90 3.34
N ARG A 111 9.80 7.83 3.17
CA ARG A 111 10.43 8.12 1.88
C ARG A 111 11.75 7.37 1.72
N VAL A 112 11.87 6.56 0.68
CA VAL A 112 13.08 5.78 0.38
C VAL A 112 13.58 6.09 -1.03
N THR A 113 14.78 6.63 -1.14
CA THR A 113 15.43 6.87 -2.44
C THR A 113 16.12 5.61 -2.93
N VAL A 114 15.92 5.28 -4.22
CA VAL A 114 16.51 4.10 -4.85
C VAL A 114 17.96 4.38 -5.22
N GLY A 115 18.89 3.73 -4.53
CA GLY A 115 20.32 3.89 -4.71
C GLY A 115 20.88 3.19 -5.95
N ALA A 116 22.18 3.37 -6.16
CA ALA A 116 22.91 2.68 -7.22
C ALA A 116 22.90 1.16 -6.98
N GLY A 117 22.55 0.38 -8.01
CA GLY A 117 22.42 -1.08 -7.91
C GLY A 117 21.16 -1.56 -7.18
N GLU A 118 20.21 -0.67 -6.87
CA GLU A 118 18.95 -1.01 -6.20
C GLU A 118 17.72 -0.94 -7.13
N ALA A 119 17.93 -0.67 -8.42
CA ALA A 119 16.87 -0.72 -9.42
C ALA A 119 16.34 -2.15 -9.59
N GLY A 120 15.03 -2.28 -9.77
CA GLY A 120 14.36 -3.56 -9.91
C GLY A 120 13.08 -3.66 -9.08
N ILE A 121 12.71 -4.88 -8.74
CA ILE A 121 11.50 -5.18 -7.97
C ILE A 121 11.82 -5.14 -6.48
N TRP A 122 11.23 -4.19 -5.78
CA TRP A 122 11.22 -4.13 -4.33
C TRP A 122 10.00 -4.87 -3.78
N GLU A 123 10.14 -5.44 -2.59
CA GLU A 123 9.04 -6.07 -1.87
C GLU A 123 8.74 -5.27 -0.60
N ILE A 124 7.47 -5.00 -0.34
CA ILE A 124 6.97 -4.20 0.78
C ILE A 124 6.01 -5.07 1.60
N ASP A 125 6.29 -5.18 2.89
CA ASP A 125 5.40 -5.77 3.88
C ASP A 125 4.78 -4.66 4.71
N PHE A 126 3.47 -4.57 4.66
CA PHE A 126 2.68 -3.77 5.58
C PHE A 126 2.30 -4.64 6.78
N VAL A 127 3.07 -4.53 7.86
CA VAL A 127 2.88 -5.34 9.07
C VAL A 127 1.67 -4.79 9.83
N SER A 128 0.75 -5.67 10.17
CA SER A 128 -0.44 -5.35 10.97
C SER A 128 -0.09 -5.07 12.44
N PRO A 129 -0.98 -4.40 13.19
CA PRO A 129 -0.76 -4.13 14.61
C PRO A 129 -0.61 -5.38 15.47
N ASP A 130 -1.39 -6.43 15.20
CA ASP A 130 -1.22 -7.76 15.81
C ASP A 130 -1.27 -8.88 14.76
N PRO A 131 -0.10 -9.29 14.23
CA PRO A 131 -0.02 -10.36 13.25
C PRO A 131 -0.50 -11.72 13.76
N SER A 132 -0.70 -11.91 15.07
CA SER A 132 -1.23 -13.15 15.62
C SER A 132 -2.76 -13.19 15.67
N SER A 133 -3.41 -12.03 15.54
CA SER A 133 -4.86 -11.94 15.60
C SER A 133 -5.50 -12.46 14.31
N GLY A 134 -6.47 -13.35 14.52
CA GLY A 134 -7.29 -13.94 13.47
C GLY A 134 -8.58 -13.17 13.20
N ASP A 135 -8.76 -12.01 13.83
CA ASP A 135 -10.04 -11.34 13.93
C ASP A 135 -10.62 -10.95 12.56
N ASN A 136 -11.94 -11.01 12.49
CA ASN A 136 -12.73 -10.66 11.32
C ASN A 136 -13.43 -9.33 11.62
N PRO A 137 -13.14 -8.26 10.87
CA PRO A 137 -13.72 -6.96 11.15
C PRO A 137 -15.21 -6.97 10.77
N PRO A 138 -16.03 -6.08 11.34
CA PRO A 138 -17.34 -5.83 10.77
C PRO A 138 -17.20 -5.27 9.35
N PRO A 139 -18.14 -5.55 8.43
CA PRO A 139 -18.18 -4.89 7.13
C PRO A 139 -18.26 -3.38 7.30
N LEU A 140 -17.42 -2.66 6.56
CA LEU A 140 -17.38 -1.20 6.56
C LEU A 140 -17.35 -0.73 5.12
N ALA A 141 -18.19 0.23 4.74
CA ALA A 141 -18.15 0.76 3.38
C ALA A 141 -16.75 1.32 3.06
N GLY A 142 -16.22 1.03 1.86
CA GLY A 142 -14.89 1.48 1.45
C GLY A 142 -14.69 3.00 1.53
N THR A 143 -15.77 3.76 1.33
CA THR A 143 -15.77 5.23 1.42
C THR A 143 -16.03 5.77 2.82
N ALA A 144 -16.39 4.94 3.79
CA ALA A 144 -16.63 5.38 5.17
C ALA A 144 -15.33 5.79 5.87
N ALA A 145 -15.49 6.61 6.92
CA ALA A 145 -14.42 6.90 7.86
C ALA A 145 -14.01 5.61 8.60
N TRP A 146 -12.73 5.50 8.91
CA TRP A 146 -12.15 4.35 9.60
C TRP A 146 -11.05 4.81 10.56
N THR A 147 -10.68 3.92 11.49
CA THR A 147 -9.54 4.07 12.38
C THR A 147 -8.85 2.72 12.49
N GLU A 148 -7.52 2.71 12.54
CA GLU A 148 -6.77 1.48 12.70
C GLU A 148 -6.89 0.94 14.14
N GLU A 149 -7.37 -0.29 14.29
CA GLU A 149 -7.40 -0.99 15.58
C GLU A 149 -6.01 -1.53 15.92
N ASN A 150 -5.67 -1.65 17.21
CA ASN A 150 -4.32 -2.05 17.62
C ASN A 150 -4.16 -3.56 17.90
N ASN A 151 -5.24 -4.32 17.82
CA ASN A 151 -5.35 -5.70 18.29
C ASN A 151 -5.82 -6.68 17.20
N HIS A 152 -5.61 -6.33 15.93
CA HIS A 152 -6.03 -7.14 14.79
C HIS A 152 -4.93 -7.34 13.74
N GLY A 153 -5.05 -8.43 12.97
CA GLY A 153 -4.09 -8.85 11.95
C GLY A 153 -4.26 -8.17 10.59
N LEU A 154 -4.82 -6.97 10.58
CA LEU A 154 -5.27 -6.26 9.39
C LEU A 154 -4.58 -4.91 9.26
N VAL A 155 -4.63 -4.33 8.06
CA VAL A 155 -4.18 -2.97 7.75
C VAL A 155 -5.29 -2.30 6.94
N SER A 156 -5.89 -1.24 7.51
CA SER A 156 -7.03 -0.53 6.95
C SER A 156 -6.71 0.26 5.69
N ALA A 157 -5.50 0.82 5.59
CA ALA A 157 -5.02 1.55 4.43
C ALA A 157 -3.52 1.37 4.20
N TRP A 158 -3.12 1.38 2.94
CA TRP A 158 -1.73 1.25 2.51
C TRP A 158 -1.50 2.02 1.21
N ASP A 159 -0.27 2.51 1.01
CA ASP A 159 0.13 3.25 -0.19
C ASP A 159 1.59 2.93 -0.54
N VAL A 160 1.84 2.73 -1.83
CA VAL A 160 3.15 2.67 -2.45
C VAL A 160 3.11 3.57 -3.69
N THR A 161 3.64 4.78 -3.55
CA THR A 161 3.72 5.74 -4.65
C THR A 161 5.16 5.84 -5.16
N VAL A 162 5.37 5.64 -6.46
CA VAL A 162 6.68 5.87 -7.10
C VAL A 162 6.76 7.31 -7.58
N ARG A 163 7.88 7.98 -7.31
CA ARG A 163 8.20 9.31 -7.85
C ARG A 163 9.46 9.30 -8.68
N SER A 164 9.46 10.03 -9.79
CA SER A 164 10.66 10.33 -10.57
C SER A 164 11.69 11.07 -9.73
N SER A 165 12.92 11.16 -10.23
CA SER A 165 13.97 12.02 -9.63
C SER A 165 13.60 13.51 -9.56
N THR A 166 12.58 13.93 -10.33
CA THR A 166 12.02 15.29 -10.31
C THR A 166 10.75 15.41 -9.45
N GLY A 167 10.36 14.36 -8.74
CA GLY A 167 9.22 14.35 -7.81
C GLY A 167 7.85 14.04 -8.44
N ILE A 168 7.80 13.73 -9.74
CA ILE A 168 6.56 13.43 -10.46
C ILE A 168 6.10 12.00 -10.15
N LYS A 169 4.83 11.82 -9.79
CA LYS A 169 4.23 10.49 -9.54
C LYS A 169 4.24 9.64 -10.82
N ILE A 170 4.66 8.40 -10.72
CA ILE A 170 4.71 7.42 -11.80
C ILE A 170 3.77 6.26 -11.46
N PRO A 171 2.53 6.27 -11.96
CA PRO A 171 1.55 5.26 -11.58
C PRO A 171 1.80 3.91 -12.24
N GLY A 172 1.23 2.85 -11.65
CA GLY A 172 1.05 1.55 -12.32
C GLY A 172 2.23 0.62 -12.22
N ARG A 173 3.04 0.77 -11.16
CA ARG A 173 4.22 -0.07 -10.90
C ARG A 173 4.05 -1.05 -9.76
N VAL A 174 2.94 -0.97 -9.04
CA VAL A 174 2.64 -1.82 -7.89
C VAL A 174 1.80 -3.01 -8.33
N TYR A 175 2.14 -4.18 -7.79
CA TYR A 175 1.40 -5.43 -8.01
C TYR A 175 1.63 -6.39 -6.84
N ALA A 176 0.86 -7.47 -6.78
CA ALA A 176 1.08 -8.56 -5.83
C ALA A 176 0.88 -9.91 -6.54
N ASN A 177 1.67 -10.90 -6.16
CA ASN A 177 1.50 -12.27 -6.67
C ASN A 177 0.33 -12.99 -5.98
N TYR A 178 0.08 -12.61 -4.73
CA TYR A 178 -0.99 -13.12 -3.89
C TYR A 178 -1.51 -11.95 -3.07
N TYR A 179 -2.83 -11.81 -3.04
CA TYR A 179 -3.51 -10.68 -2.43
C TYR A 179 -4.52 -11.18 -1.40
N ALA A 180 -4.11 -11.12 -0.14
CA ALA A 180 -4.91 -11.57 1.00
C ALA A 180 -5.69 -10.38 1.59
N PHE A 181 -7.00 -10.43 1.43
CA PHE A 181 -7.92 -9.44 1.99
C PHE A 181 -9.04 -10.03 2.81
N ASN A 182 -9.50 -9.22 3.76
CA ASN A 182 -10.74 -9.38 4.48
C ASN A 182 -11.67 -8.18 4.18
N ILE A 183 -12.94 -8.44 3.88
CA ILE A 183 -13.97 -7.38 3.71
C ILE A 183 -14.98 -7.35 4.87
N GLY A 184 -14.75 -8.19 5.88
CA GLY A 184 -15.58 -8.35 7.06
C GLY A 184 -16.80 -9.27 6.86
N GLY A 185 -17.41 -9.66 7.97
CA GLY A 185 -18.67 -10.43 7.97
C GLY A 185 -18.56 -11.91 7.55
N ASN A 186 -17.33 -12.44 7.44
CA ASN A 186 -17.06 -13.88 7.25
C ASN A 186 -17.28 -14.71 8.52
#